data_AF-A0AAU1VZ95-F1
#
_entry.id   AF-A0AAU1VZ95-F1
#
_cell.length_a   1.000
_cell.length_b   1.000
_cell.length_c   1.000
_cell.angle_alpha   90.00
_cell.angle_beta   90.00
_cell.angle_gamma   90.00
#
_symmetry.space_group_name_H-M   'P 1'
#
loop_
_entity.id
_entity.type
_entity.pdbx_description
1 polymer ?
#
loop_
_entity_poly.entity_id
_entity_poly.type
_entity_poly.pdbx_seq_one_letter_code
_entity_poly.pdbx_strand_id
1 'polypeptide(L)'
;MNDVVTYVYAVARNADGLEELITALNGVADAPVRLVPGSHDDTLVLVASDVPAQDFQEDALKQRLEDLDWLEAVARAHHAVIEAVATRTTVLPLRMATVYLDDTRARDVLDGGQAVFSDRLARLAEHVEWGVKIYVEPSAAPAAAEPRRGADLSPGRAYLRNRRQQQTVRDSVYQAAQVAADAVEGIGRRHAVDRARHRVQQGVLADKAGENVVNDAYLVSLAQCEEFRAGVEQAADGLQGVRIEVTGPWAPYSFAMPPAETDDASTGPRP
;
A
#
# COMPACT_ATOMS: atom_id res chain seq x y z
N MET A 1 -23.06 13.11 -25.36
CA MET A 1 -22.30 12.53 -24.23
C MET A 1 -20.85 12.54 -24.68
N ASN A 2 -19.91 12.94 -23.83
CA ASN A 2 -18.50 12.79 -24.20
C ASN A 2 -18.18 11.29 -24.31
N ASP A 3 -17.49 10.91 -25.38
CA ASP A 3 -17.04 9.54 -25.59
C ASP A 3 -15.86 9.18 -24.68
N VAL A 4 -15.22 10.19 -24.08
CA VAL A 4 -14.09 10.07 -23.17
C VAL A 4 -14.30 10.85 -21.88
N VAL A 5 -13.60 10.42 -20.83
CA VAL A 5 -13.54 11.08 -19.51
C VAL A 5 -12.07 11.25 -19.10
N THR A 6 -11.80 12.22 -18.23
CA THR A 6 -10.45 12.53 -17.76
C THR A 6 -10.10 11.63 -16.58
N TYR A 7 -9.24 10.64 -16.79
CA TYR A 7 -8.67 9.82 -15.72
C TYR A 7 -7.43 10.52 -15.14
N VAL A 8 -7.41 10.78 -13.83
CA VAL A 8 -6.31 11.50 -13.17
C VAL A 8 -5.51 10.54 -12.30
N TYR A 9 -4.22 10.44 -12.57
CA TYR A 9 -3.29 9.57 -11.84
C TYR A 9 -2.77 10.25 -10.58
N ALA A 10 -2.39 11.53 -10.68
CA ALA A 10 -1.71 12.23 -9.62
C ALA A 10 -1.79 13.75 -9.77
N VAL A 11 -1.51 14.45 -8.67
CA VAL A 11 -1.11 15.86 -8.66
C VAL A 11 0.41 15.91 -8.52
N ALA A 12 1.11 16.72 -9.30
CA ALA A 12 2.56 16.84 -9.25
C ALA A 12 3.02 18.30 -9.27
N ARG A 13 4.23 18.56 -8.75
CA ARG A 13 4.89 19.85 -9.03
C ARG A 13 5.33 19.87 -10.49
N ASN A 14 5.00 20.94 -11.19
CA ASN A 14 5.51 21.17 -12.53
C ASN A 14 7.02 21.42 -12.45
N ALA A 15 7.78 20.56 -13.10
CA ALA A 15 9.24 20.53 -13.03
C ALA A 15 9.82 20.35 -14.44
N ASP A 16 11.04 20.85 -14.62
CA ASP A 16 11.73 20.75 -15.91
C ASP A 16 11.86 19.29 -16.38
N GLY A 17 11.54 19.04 -17.64
CA GLY A 17 11.59 17.71 -18.25
C GLY A 17 10.42 16.78 -17.91
N LEU A 18 9.44 17.22 -17.11
CA LEU A 18 8.24 16.43 -16.84
C LEU A 18 7.41 16.21 -18.12
N GLU A 19 7.21 17.25 -18.93
CA GLU A 19 6.47 17.17 -20.19
C GLU A 19 7.08 16.12 -21.15
N GLU A 20 8.41 16.14 -21.32
CA GLU A 20 9.12 15.19 -22.19
C GLU A 20 8.92 13.74 -21.71
N LEU A 21 9.01 13.50 -20.40
CA LEU A 21 8.73 12.19 -19.83
C LEU A 21 7.28 11.77 -20.15
N ILE A 22 6.31 12.62 -19.85
CA ILE A 22 4.88 12.32 -19.96
C ILE A 22 4.49 11.96 -21.39
N THR A 23 5.02 12.66 -22.40
CA THR A 23 4.71 12.39 -23.81
C THR A 23 5.12 11.00 -24.30
N ALA A 24 6.04 10.32 -23.59
CA ALA A 24 6.48 8.96 -23.91
C ALA A 24 5.69 7.88 -23.15
N LEU A 25 4.74 8.25 -22.29
CA LEU A 25 3.99 7.31 -21.45
C LEU A 25 2.60 7.02 -22.02
N ASN A 26 2.24 5.75 -21.96
CA ASN A 26 0.87 5.28 -22.11
C ASN A 26 0.38 4.82 -20.73
N GLY A 27 -0.81 5.26 -20.35
CA GLY A 27 -1.42 4.95 -19.08
C GLY A 27 -2.52 3.89 -19.20
N VAL A 28 -3.54 4.04 -18.37
CA VAL A 28 -4.73 3.20 -18.34
C VAL A 28 -5.42 3.21 -19.71
N ALA A 29 -5.92 2.04 -20.14
CA ALA A 29 -6.51 1.81 -21.45
C ALA A 29 -5.55 2.12 -22.63
N ASP A 30 -4.23 2.04 -22.40
CA ASP A 30 -3.19 2.39 -23.37
C ASP A 30 -3.31 3.83 -23.90
N ALA A 31 -3.97 4.69 -23.13
CA ALA A 31 -4.20 6.08 -23.51
C ALA A 31 -2.94 6.92 -23.26
N PRO A 32 -2.58 7.85 -24.16
CA PRO A 32 -1.44 8.73 -23.94
C PRO A 32 -1.64 9.55 -22.66
N VAL A 33 -0.56 9.73 -21.90
CA VAL A 33 -0.57 10.58 -20.71
C VAL A 33 -0.27 12.02 -21.12
N ARG A 34 -0.93 12.98 -20.45
CA ARG A 34 -0.71 14.42 -20.64
C ARG A 34 -0.72 15.15 -19.29
N LEU A 35 -0.19 16.37 -19.30
CA LEU A 35 -0.34 17.30 -18.18
C LEU A 35 -1.57 18.19 -18.37
N VAL A 36 -2.31 18.42 -17.30
CA VAL A 36 -3.40 19.38 -17.24
C VAL A 36 -3.01 20.45 -16.20
N PRO A 37 -2.57 21.65 -16.62
CA PRO A 37 -2.18 22.72 -15.72
C PRO A 37 -3.41 23.38 -15.07
N GLY A 38 -3.19 24.04 -13.93
CA GLY A 38 -4.19 24.91 -13.28
C GLY A 38 -4.61 26.09 -14.15
N SER A 39 -5.73 26.73 -13.83
CA SER A 39 -6.26 27.84 -14.67
C SER A 39 -5.45 29.12 -14.51
N HIS A 40 -4.83 29.29 -13.34
CA HIS A 40 -4.19 30.55 -12.92
C HIS A 40 -2.74 30.37 -12.49
N ASP A 41 -2.32 29.12 -12.27
CA ASP A 41 -1.00 28.76 -11.79
C ASP A 41 -0.61 27.42 -12.42
N ASP A 42 0.58 27.38 -13.02
CA ASP A 42 1.17 26.20 -13.63
C ASP A 42 2.22 25.53 -12.74
N THR A 43 2.41 25.98 -11.50
CA THR A 43 3.34 25.33 -10.54
C THR A 43 2.88 23.93 -10.16
N LEU A 44 1.58 23.66 -10.22
CA LEU A 44 0.98 22.35 -10.05
C LEU A 44 0.30 21.90 -11.33
N VAL A 45 0.40 20.61 -11.60
CA VAL A 45 -0.24 19.96 -12.76
C VAL A 45 -0.93 18.68 -12.33
N LEU A 46 -2.03 18.35 -13.01
CA LEU A 46 -2.57 17.00 -12.98
C LEU A 46 -1.88 16.16 -14.05
N VAL A 47 -1.58 14.92 -13.70
CA VAL A 47 -1.16 13.89 -14.67
C VAL A 47 -2.40 13.10 -15.04
N ALA A 48 -2.79 13.10 -16.33
CA ALA A 48 -4.08 12.56 -16.77
C ALA A 48 -4.04 11.88 -18.15
N SER A 49 -5.05 11.05 -18.42
CA SER A 49 -5.32 10.44 -19.74
C SER A 49 -6.80 10.57 -20.08
N ASP A 50 -7.13 10.64 -21.37
CA ASP A 50 -8.50 10.50 -21.85
C ASP A 50 -8.81 9.02 -22.00
N VAL A 51 -9.79 8.53 -21.24
CA VAL A 51 -10.18 7.11 -21.26
C VAL A 51 -11.63 6.95 -21.72
N PRO A 52 -12.02 5.81 -22.30
CA PRO A 52 -13.38 5.59 -22.79
C PRO A 52 -14.41 5.73 -21.67
N ALA A 53 -15.38 6.64 -21.83
CA ALA A 53 -16.38 6.92 -20.79
C ALA A 53 -17.18 5.67 -20.40
N GLN A 54 -17.46 4.81 -21.37
CA GLN A 54 -18.22 3.57 -21.19
C GLN A 54 -17.61 2.58 -20.18
N ASP A 55 -16.29 2.60 -19.99
CA ASP A 55 -15.60 1.66 -19.09
C ASP A 55 -15.38 2.25 -17.68
N PHE A 56 -15.51 3.57 -17.53
CA PHE A 56 -15.18 4.30 -16.31
C PHE A 56 -16.36 5.06 -15.68
N GLN A 57 -17.55 4.97 -16.28
CA GLN A 57 -18.79 5.38 -15.62
C GLN A 57 -19.10 4.48 -14.42
N GLU A 58 -19.73 5.03 -13.39
CA GLU A 58 -19.86 4.39 -12.07
C GLU A 58 -20.40 2.94 -12.13
N ASP A 59 -21.49 2.70 -12.87
CA ASP A 59 -22.10 1.37 -12.96
C ASP A 59 -21.25 0.38 -13.76
N ALA A 60 -20.61 0.83 -14.84
CA ALA A 60 -19.72 0.00 -15.64
C ALA A 60 -18.42 -0.30 -14.88
N LEU A 61 -17.88 0.68 -14.17
CA LEU A 61 -16.69 0.53 -13.33
C LEU A 61 -16.93 -0.51 -12.24
N LYS A 62 -18.09 -0.49 -11.56
CA LYS A 62 -18.43 -1.51 -10.56
C LYS A 62 -18.39 -2.93 -11.15
N GLN A 63 -18.93 -3.12 -12.36
CA GLN A 63 -18.91 -4.42 -13.04
C GLN A 63 -17.48 -4.82 -13.49
N ARG A 64 -16.71 -3.86 -14.01
CA ARG A 64 -15.31 -4.08 -14.44
C ARG A 64 -14.38 -4.37 -13.27
N LEU A 65 -14.65 -3.84 -12.07
CA LEU A 65 -13.88 -4.15 -10.86
C LEU A 65 -14.05 -5.60 -10.40
N GLU A 66 -15.06 -6.33 -10.89
CA GLU A 66 -15.21 -7.78 -10.66
C GLU A 66 -14.33 -8.61 -11.62
N ASP A 67 -13.87 -8.01 -12.73
CA ASP A 67 -12.92 -8.61 -13.66
C ASP A 67 -11.49 -8.38 -13.14
N LEU A 68 -10.90 -9.45 -12.59
CA LEU A 68 -9.57 -9.41 -11.98
C LEU A 68 -8.46 -9.08 -12.98
N ASP A 69 -8.57 -9.55 -14.23
CA ASP A 69 -7.54 -9.31 -15.25
C ASP A 69 -7.57 -7.84 -15.68
N TRP A 70 -8.77 -7.29 -15.86
CA TRP A 70 -8.94 -5.87 -16.14
C TRP A 70 -8.45 -5.01 -14.96
N LEU A 71 -8.82 -5.37 -13.73
CA LEU A 71 -8.41 -4.67 -12.52
C LEU A 71 -6.87 -4.65 -12.37
N GLU A 72 -6.21 -5.79 -12.60
CA GLU A 72 -4.75 -5.87 -12.56
C GLU A 72 -4.12 -4.98 -13.63
N ALA A 73 -4.64 -5.02 -14.87
CA ALA A 73 -4.13 -4.20 -15.96
C ALA A 73 -4.25 -2.69 -15.65
N VAL A 74 -5.40 -2.26 -15.15
CA VAL A 74 -5.64 -0.86 -14.74
C VAL A 74 -4.72 -0.45 -13.59
N ALA A 75 -4.61 -1.28 -12.55
CA ALA A 75 -3.75 -1.01 -11.41
C ALA A 75 -2.28 -0.89 -11.81
N ARG A 76 -1.79 -1.80 -12.66
CA ARG A 76 -0.42 -1.79 -13.18
C ARG A 76 -0.13 -0.55 -14.01
N ALA A 77 -1.02 -0.21 -14.95
CA ALA A 77 -0.86 0.98 -15.79
C ALA A 77 -0.91 2.27 -14.96
N HIS A 78 -1.84 2.37 -14.01
CA HIS A 78 -1.93 3.51 -13.10
C HIS A 78 -0.66 3.68 -12.26
N HIS A 79 -0.15 2.58 -11.70
CA HIS A 79 1.06 2.60 -10.91
C HIS A 79 2.29 2.99 -11.73
N ALA A 80 2.45 2.43 -12.94
CA ALA A 80 3.58 2.72 -13.81
C ALA A 80 3.69 4.21 -14.17
N VAL A 81 2.57 4.89 -14.41
CA VAL A 81 2.55 6.34 -14.66
C VAL A 81 3.04 7.11 -13.43
N ILE A 82 2.54 6.75 -12.24
CA ILE A 82 2.91 7.43 -10.99
C ILE A 82 4.40 7.22 -10.66
N GLU A 83 4.90 5.99 -10.80
CA GLU A 83 6.32 5.69 -10.59
C GLU A 83 7.21 6.46 -11.55
N ALA A 84 6.85 6.51 -12.85
CA ALA A 84 7.60 7.28 -13.83
C ALA A 84 7.65 8.76 -13.44
N VAL A 85 6.53 9.36 -13.05
CA VAL A 85 6.47 10.77 -12.62
C VAL A 85 7.27 11.02 -11.34
N ALA A 86 7.21 10.09 -10.38
CA ALA A 86 7.96 10.16 -9.12
C ALA A 86 9.49 10.20 -9.34
N THR A 87 10.00 9.70 -10.46
CA THR A 87 11.44 9.79 -10.80
C THR A 87 11.88 11.20 -11.17
N ARG A 88 10.94 12.11 -11.50
CA ARG A 88 11.22 13.48 -11.96
C ARG A 88 10.85 14.54 -10.94
N THR A 89 9.77 14.32 -10.20
CA THR A 89 9.21 15.35 -9.32
C THR A 89 8.48 14.72 -8.14
N THR A 90 8.19 15.52 -7.12
CA THR A 90 7.32 15.08 -6.03
C THR A 90 5.90 14.94 -6.55
N VAL A 91 5.28 13.81 -6.21
CA VAL A 91 3.95 13.42 -6.68
C VAL A 91 3.03 13.14 -5.49
N LEU A 92 1.77 13.50 -5.64
CA LEU A 92 0.65 13.06 -4.82
C LEU A 92 -0.16 12.03 -5.61
N PRO A 93 0.09 10.73 -5.38
CA PRO A 93 -0.71 9.68 -5.97
C PRO A 93 -2.19 9.86 -5.61
N LEU A 94 -3.07 9.88 -6.60
CA LEU A 94 -4.51 9.81 -6.36
C LEU A 94 -4.96 8.35 -6.30
N ARG A 95 -6.15 8.13 -5.75
CA ARG A 95 -6.75 6.79 -5.74
C ARG A 95 -6.99 6.34 -7.17
N MET A 96 -6.72 5.07 -7.46
CA MET A 96 -7.08 4.44 -8.72
C MET A 96 -8.56 4.68 -9.04
N ALA A 97 -8.86 4.89 -10.32
CA ALA A 97 -10.18 5.26 -10.83
C ALA A 97 -10.70 6.63 -10.33
N THR A 98 -9.80 7.58 -10.06
CA THR A 98 -10.18 9.00 -9.92
C THR A 98 -10.44 9.58 -11.31
N VAL A 99 -11.71 9.79 -11.65
CA VAL A 99 -12.17 10.19 -12.99
C VAL A 99 -13.05 11.42 -12.91
N TYR A 100 -12.86 12.35 -13.85
CA TYR A 100 -13.65 13.56 -14.03
C TYR A 100 -14.34 13.55 -15.39
N LEU A 101 -15.44 14.30 -15.50
CA LEU A 101 -16.18 14.41 -16.76
C LEU A 101 -15.34 14.97 -17.90
N ASP A 102 -14.46 15.93 -17.58
CA ASP A 102 -13.56 16.61 -18.49
C ASP A 102 -12.43 17.32 -17.72
N ASP A 103 -11.47 17.87 -18.48
CA ASP A 103 -10.32 18.60 -17.95
C ASP A 103 -10.72 19.87 -17.21
N THR A 104 -11.86 20.49 -17.55
CA THR A 104 -12.35 21.68 -16.84
C THR A 104 -12.69 21.32 -15.41
N ARG A 105 -13.44 20.23 -15.19
CA ARG A 105 -13.77 19.74 -13.84
C ARG A 105 -12.56 19.29 -13.04
N ALA A 106 -11.62 18.60 -13.70
CA ALA A 106 -10.38 18.19 -13.06
C ALA A 106 -9.57 19.42 -12.60
N ARG A 107 -9.46 20.43 -13.48
CA ARG A 107 -8.78 21.69 -13.18
C ARG A 107 -9.45 22.50 -12.08
N ASP A 108 -10.78 22.57 -12.05
CA ASP A 108 -11.53 23.22 -10.96
C ASP A 108 -11.14 22.65 -9.57
N VAL A 109 -10.93 21.33 -9.49
CA VAL A 109 -10.49 20.67 -8.24
C VAL A 109 -9.04 21.02 -7.92
N LEU A 110 -8.15 21.05 -8.91
CA LEU A 110 -6.76 21.47 -8.71
C LEU A 110 -6.69 22.90 -8.19
N ASP A 111 -7.39 23.83 -8.84
CA ASP A 111 -7.40 25.25 -8.49
C ASP A 111 -8.02 25.48 -7.10
N GLY A 112 -9.15 24.83 -6.80
CA GLY A 112 -9.79 24.91 -5.48
C GLY A 112 -8.97 24.29 -4.34
N GLY A 113 -8.10 23.31 -4.66
CA GLY A 113 -7.26 22.59 -3.71
C GLY A 113 -5.79 23.05 -3.68
N GLN A 114 -5.41 24.07 -4.44
CA GLN A 114 -4.01 24.44 -4.71
C GLN A 114 -3.14 24.52 -3.45
N ALA A 115 -3.60 25.23 -2.41
CA ALA A 115 -2.86 25.39 -1.15
C ALA A 115 -2.69 24.05 -0.41
N VAL A 116 -3.73 23.21 -0.39
CA VAL A 116 -3.69 21.89 0.25
C VAL A 116 -2.73 20.97 -0.50
N PHE A 117 -2.82 20.91 -1.83
CA PHE A 117 -1.90 20.09 -2.63
C PHE A 117 -0.46 20.56 -2.52
N SER A 118 -0.23 21.87 -2.49
CA SER A 118 1.12 22.44 -2.34
C SER A 118 1.77 22.07 -1.00
N ASP A 119 1.01 22.16 0.10
CA ASP A 119 1.46 21.78 1.44
C ASP A 119 1.79 20.29 1.51
N ARG A 120 0.91 19.45 0.96
CA ARG A 120 1.10 18.00 0.89
C ARG A 120 2.33 17.63 0.07
N LEU A 121 2.51 18.22 -1.12
CA LEU A 121 3.71 18.03 -1.94
C LEU A 121 4.97 18.52 -1.22
N ALA A 122 4.91 19.61 -0.45
CA ALA A 122 6.05 20.07 0.33
C ALA A 122 6.43 19.06 1.43
N ARG A 123 5.44 18.46 2.10
CA ARG A 123 5.66 17.43 3.12
C ARG A 123 6.30 16.15 2.56
N LEU A 124 5.96 15.79 1.32
CA LEU A 124 6.42 14.55 0.68
C LEU A 124 7.70 14.75 -0.14
N ALA A 125 8.18 15.98 -0.29
CA ALA A 125 9.38 16.28 -1.05
C ALA A 125 10.59 15.52 -0.48
N GLU A 126 11.34 14.83 -1.35
CA GLU A 126 12.51 14.00 -0.97
C GLU A 126 12.20 12.82 -0.02
N HIS A 127 10.94 12.38 0.01
CA HIS A 127 10.53 11.21 0.78
C HIS A 127 9.94 10.13 -0.13
N VAL A 128 10.11 8.88 0.31
CA VAL A 128 9.55 7.70 -0.33
C VAL A 128 8.86 6.83 0.70
N GLU A 129 7.95 5.98 0.24
CA GLU A 129 7.24 5.05 1.09
C GLU A 129 7.89 3.67 1.08
N TRP A 130 8.02 3.08 2.26
CA TRP A 130 8.42 1.70 2.45
C TRP A 130 7.30 0.92 3.13
N GLY A 131 6.83 -0.15 2.49
CA GLY A 131 5.86 -1.07 3.08
C GLY A 131 6.57 -2.19 3.83
N VAL A 132 6.18 -2.43 5.09
CA VAL A 132 6.71 -3.50 5.94
C VAL A 132 5.57 -4.41 6.38
N LYS A 133 5.75 -5.70 6.13
CA LYS A 133 4.83 -6.74 6.59
C LYS A 133 5.55 -7.77 7.44
N ILE A 134 4.93 -8.19 8.53
CA ILE A 134 5.45 -9.26 9.39
C ILE A 134 4.48 -10.43 9.34
N TYR A 135 5.01 -11.62 9.08
CA TYR A 135 4.25 -12.86 8.98
C TYR A 135 4.69 -13.83 10.07
N VAL A 136 3.72 -14.46 10.71
CA VAL A 136 3.88 -15.65 11.54
C VAL A 136 3.71 -16.87 10.64
N GLU A 137 4.77 -17.64 10.48
CA GLU A 137 4.73 -18.85 9.67
C GLU A 137 4.07 -19.99 10.43
N PRO A 138 3.23 -20.81 9.78
CA PRO A 138 2.73 -22.03 10.39
C PRO A 138 3.94 -22.90 10.70
N SER A 139 4.21 -23.14 11.99
CA SER A 139 5.29 -24.03 12.40
C SER A 139 5.12 -25.34 11.63
N ALA A 140 6.12 -25.71 10.82
CA ALA A 140 6.34 -27.08 10.42
C ALA A 140 6.72 -27.85 11.68
N ALA A 141 5.74 -28.06 12.58
CA ALA A 141 5.91 -28.92 13.72
C ALA A 141 6.48 -30.22 13.16
N PRO A 142 7.62 -30.73 13.65
CA PRO A 142 8.16 -31.97 13.13
C PRO A 142 7.03 -32.99 13.23
N ALA A 143 6.66 -33.57 12.08
CA ALA A 143 5.70 -34.65 11.99
C ALA A 143 6.01 -35.59 13.15
N ALA A 144 5.05 -35.70 14.08
CA ALA A 144 5.25 -36.23 15.42
C ALA A 144 6.30 -37.32 15.38
N ALA A 145 7.49 -37.05 15.96
CA ALA A 145 8.55 -38.04 16.02
C ALA A 145 7.89 -39.34 16.51
N GLU A 146 7.97 -40.38 15.67
CA GLU A 146 7.32 -41.66 15.94
C GLU A 146 7.50 -41.99 17.43
N PRO A 147 6.43 -42.35 18.14
CA PRO A 147 6.48 -42.47 19.59
C PRO A 147 7.64 -43.39 19.93
N ARG A 148 8.70 -42.83 20.52
CA ARG A 148 9.75 -43.64 21.16
C ARG A 148 9.00 -44.55 22.12
N ARG A 149 8.98 -45.85 21.79
CA ARG A 149 8.33 -46.90 22.59
C ARG A 149 8.99 -46.89 23.97
N GLY A 150 8.41 -46.13 24.90
CA GLY A 150 9.07 -45.86 26.17
C GLY A 150 8.46 -44.68 26.95
N ALA A 151 7.13 -44.59 27.02
CA ALA A 151 6.44 -43.89 28.11
C ALA A 151 4.96 -44.29 28.09
N ASP A 152 4.53 -44.99 29.14
CA ASP A 152 3.20 -45.54 29.34
C ASP A 152 2.19 -44.43 29.69
N LEU A 153 1.85 -43.58 28.71
CA LEU A 153 0.87 -42.50 28.87
C LEU A 153 -0.48 -42.90 28.26
N SER A 154 -1.56 -42.71 29.03
CA SER A 154 -2.91 -42.90 28.50
C SER A 154 -3.16 -41.97 27.30
N PRO A 155 -3.98 -42.38 26.32
CA PRO A 155 -4.26 -41.59 25.11
C PRO A 155 -4.69 -40.14 25.39
N GLY A 156 -5.44 -39.91 26.47
CA GLY A 156 -5.85 -38.57 26.91
C GLY A 156 -4.70 -37.71 27.44
N ARG A 157 -3.71 -38.28 28.15
CA ARG A 157 -2.51 -37.56 28.61
C ARG A 157 -1.56 -37.26 27.46
N ALA A 158 -1.43 -38.17 26.49
CA ALA A 158 -0.66 -37.93 25.27
C ALA A 158 -1.26 -36.80 24.42
N TYR A 159 -2.60 -36.78 24.26
CA TYR A 159 -3.31 -35.70 23.58
C TYR A 159 -3.14 -34.34 24.27
N LEU A 160 -3.36 -34.27 25.60
CA LEU A 160 -3.17 -33.02 26.35
C LEU A 160 -1.72 -32.52 26.31
N ARG A 161 -0.74 -33.42 26.34
CA ARG A 161 0.68 -33.06 26.20
C ARG A 161 0.99 -32.51 24.82
N ASN A 162 0.53 -33.16 23.76
CA ASN A 162 0.73 -32.68 22.38
C ASN A 162 0.05 -31.32 22.17
N ARG A 163 -1.17 -31.14 22.70
CA ARG A 163 -1.89 -29.86 22.65
C ARG A 163 -1.16 -28.75 23.41
N ARG A 164 -0.61 -29.02 24.60
CA ARG A 164 0.21 -28.04 25.34
C ARG A 164 1.49 -27.70 24.58
N GLN A 165 2.18 -28.68 24.00
CA GLN A 165 3.38 -28.44 23.20
C GLN A 165 3.08 -27.58 21.96
N GLN A 166 2.00 -27.88 21.24
CA GLN A 166 1.54 -27.06 20.11
C GLN A 166 1.21 -25.63 20.54
N GLN A 167 0.57 -25.45 21.69
CA GLN A 167 0.25 -24.14 22.23
C GLN A 167 1.51 -23.36 22.63
N THR A 168 2.46 -23.99 23.32
CA THR A 168 3.75 -23.36 23.66
C THR A 168 4.56 -22.97 22.43
N VAL A 169 4.60 -23.82 21.40
CA VAL A 169 5.26 -23.48 20.13
C VAL A 169 4.57 -22.27 19.49
N ARG A 170 3.23 -22.30 19.39
CA ARG A 170 2.46 -21.18 18.86
C ARG A 170 2.76 -19.89 19.62
N ASP A 171 2.64 -19.91 20.95
CA ASP A 171 2.90 -18.76 21.82
C ASP A 171 4.33 -18.22 21.63
N SER A 172 5.33 -19.09 21.47
CA SER A 172 6.71 -18.67 21.24
C SER A 172 6.91 -17.96 19.89
N VAL A 173 6.18 -18.36 18.84
CA VAL A 173 6.27 -17.69 17.53
C VAL A 173 5.59 -16.32 17.57
N TYR A 174 4.43 -16.16 18.25
CA TYR A 174 3.83 -14.83 18.43
C TYR A 174 4.69 -13.91 19.29
N GLN A 175 5.38 -14.45 20.31
CA GLN A 175 6.35 -13.68 21.08
C GLN A 175 7.52 -13.21 20.21
N ALA A 176 8.06 -14.09 19.36
CA ALA A 176 9.09 -13.71 18.39
C ALA A 176 8.57 -12.63 17.42
N ALA A 177 7.34 -12.76 16.92
CA ALA A 177 6.75 -11.75 16.03
C ALA A 177 6.57 -10.39 16.74
N GLN A 178 6.23 -10.38 18.03
CA GLN A 178 6.18 -9.14 18.82
C GLN A 178 7.56 -8.50 18.97
N VAL A 179 8.61 -9.29 19.23
CA VAL A 179 9.99 -8.79 19.29
C VAL A 179 10.40 -8.16 17.96
N ALA A 180 10.09 -8.81 16.84
CA ALA A 180 10.33 -8.27 15.50
C ALA A 180 9.55 -6.95 15.28
N ALA A 181 8.28 -6.91 15.65
CA ALA A 181 7.44 -5.72 15.52
C ALA A 181 7.96 -4.54 16.35
N ASP A 182 8.41 -4.78 17.58
CA ASP A 182 8.98 -3.76 18.45
C ASP A 182 10.31 -3.22 17.88
N ALA A 183 11.15 -4.11 17.32
CA ALA A 183 12.38 -3.72 16.65
C ALA A 183 12.11 -2.86 15.41
N VAL A 184 11.20 -3.28 14.54
CA VAL A 184 10.77 -2.54 13.35
C VAL A 184 10.17 -1.19 13.73
N GLU A 185 9.34 -1.11 14.78
CA GLU A 185 8.82 0.15 15.28
C GLU A 185 9.94 1.08 15.77
N GLY A 186 10.94 0.54 16.48
CA GLY A 186 12.11 1.30 16.93
C GLY A 186 12.92 1.87 15.76
N ILE A 187 13.11 1.09 14.70
CA ILE A 187 13.78 1.52 13.46
C ILE A 187 12.95 2.61 12.76
N GLY A 188 11.64 2.38 12.62
CA GLY A 188 10.71 3.35 12.06
C GLY A 188 10.73 4.70 12.79
N ARG A 189 10.71 4.70 14.13
CA ARG A 189 10.82 5.94 14.94
C ARG A 189 12.12 6.70 14.73
N ARG A 190 13.20 6.01 14.33
CA ARG A 190 14.52 6.62 14.11
C ARG A 190 14.69 7.20 12.71
N HIS A 191 14.12 6.54 11.70
CA HIS A 191 14.42 6.82 10.30
C HIS A 191 13.21 7.31 9.48
N ALA A 192 11.98 7.10 9.94
CA ALA A 192 10.77 7.55 9.26
C ALA A 192 10.25 8.84 9.89
N VAL A 193 9.74 9.75 9.05
CA VAL A 193 9.09 10.99 9.47
C VAL A 193 7.59 10.79 9.75
N ASP A 194 7.01 9.70 9.24
CA ASP A 194 5.61 9.33 9.45
C ASP A 194 5.40 7.81 9.31
N ARG A 195 4.31 7.29 9.88
CA ARG A 195 3.90 5.88 9.82
C ARG A 195 2.40 5.77 9.62
N ALA A 196 1.98 5.01 8.62
CA ALA A 196 0.59 4.61 8.40
C ALA A 196 0.44 3.11 8.71
N ARG A 197 -0.59 2.74 9.49
CA ARG A 197 -0.93 1.34 9.76
C ARG A 197 -2.09 0.91 8.88
N HIS A 198 -1.90 -0.16 8.11
CA HIS A 198 -2.95 -0.75 7.29
C HIS A 198 -3.61 -1.93 7.99
N ARG A 199 -4.81 -2.27 7.54
CA ARG A 199 -5.48 -3.49 8.01
C ARG A 199 -4.65 -4.70 7.57
N VAL A 200 -4.42 -5.58 8.53
CA VAL A 200 -3.86 -6.90 8.29
C VAL A 200 -4.88 -7.71 7.51
N GLN A 201 -4.53 -8.21 6.33
CA GLN A 201 -5.44 -9.04 5.52
C GLN A 201 -5.68 -10.38 6.23
N GLN A 202 -6.92 -10.66 6.60
CA GLN A 202 -7.36 -11.98 7.07
C GLN A 202 -8.19 -12.64 5.96
N GLY A 203 -7.74 -13.77 5.41
CA GLY A 203 -8.46 -14.45 4.33
C GLY A 203 -7.80 -15.76 3.88
N VAL A 204 -8.55 -16.59 3.15
CA VAL A 204 -8.19 -17.97 2.73
C VAL A 204 -6.92 -18.03 1.84
N LEU A 205 -6.50 -16.92 1.24
CA LEU A 205 -5.23 -16.79 0.51
C LEU A 205 -3.99 -16.72 1.44
N ALA A 206 -4.18 -16.48 2.74
CA ALA A 206 -3.11 -16.48 3.75
C ALA A 206 -2.64 -17.89 4.17
N ASP A 207 -3.41 -18.94 3.83
CA ASP A 207 -3.16 -20.31 4.31
C ASP A 207 -1.82 -20.91 3.85
N LYS A 208 -1.18 -20.34 2.82
CA LYS A 208 0.14 -20.80 2.33
C LYS A 208 1.32 -19.89 2.73
N ALA A 209 1.07 -18.62 3.06
CA ALA A 209 2.12 -17.62 3.31
C ALA A 209 2.34 -17.33 4.81
N GLY A 210 1.43 -17.79 5.68
CA GLY A 210 1.44 -17.48 7.11
C GLY A 210 0.51 -16.31 7.47
N GLU A 211 0.28 -16.13 8.77
CA GLU A 211 -0.59 -15.09 9.30
C GLU A 211 0.17 -13.77 9.28
N ASN A 212 -0.26 -12.80 8.47
CA ASN A 212 0.23 -11.43 8.58
C ASN A 212 -0.19 -10.87 9.95
N VAL A 213 0.72 -10.24 10.69
CA VAL A 213 0.46 -9.61 11.99
C VAL A 213 0.78 -8.11 12.00
N VAL A 214 1.55 -7.63 11.02
CA VAL A 214 1.87 -6.21 10.83
C VAL A 214 1.79 -5.90 9.33
N ASN A 215 1.17 -4.77 8.99
CA ASN A 215 1.09 -4.25 7.63
C ASN A 215 1.18 -2.72 7.70
N ASP A 216 2.41 -2.21 7.70
CA ASP A 216 2.70 -0.81 7.94
C ASP A 216 3.37 -0.17 6.73
N ALA A 217 3.17 1.13 6.57
CA ALA A 217 3.91 1.97 5.64
C ALA A 217 4.69 3.03 6.43
N TYR A 218 5.90 3.31 5.99
CA TYR A 218 6.81 4.28 6.58
C TYR A 218 7.21 5.32 5.53
N LEU A 219 7.07 6.60 5.87
CA LEU A 219 7.56 7.69 5.04
C LEU A 219 9.00 8.00 5.45
N VAL A 220 9.95 7.70 4.56
CA VAL A 220 11.38 7.76 4.85
C VAL A 220 12.03 8.76 3.90
N SER A 221 12.91 9.60 4.42
CA SER A 221 13.70 10.50 3.56
C SER A 221 14.63 9.70 2.66
N LEU A 222 14.90 10.19 1.43
CA LEU A 222 15.79 9.51 0.49
C LEU A 222 17.17 9.21 1.11
N ALA A 223 17.65 10.10 1.98
CA ALA A 223 18.94 9.97 2.67
C ALA A 223 18.99 8.86 3.73
N GLN A 224 17.85 8.34 4.20
CA GLN A 224 17.78 7.34 5.27
C GLN A 224 17.28 5.97 4.78
N CYS A 225 17.07 5.84 3.46
CA CYS A 225 16.45 4.65 2.87
C CYS A 225 17.28 3.38 3.07
N GLU A 226 18.61 3.46 2.93
CA GLU A 226 19.48 2.30 3.06
C GLU A 226 19.53 1.79 4.51
N GLU A 227 19.69 2.69 5.47
CA GLU A 227 19.72 2.34 6.90
C GLU A 227 18.37 1.82 7.37
N PHE A 228 17.27 2.42 6.93
CA PHE A 228 15.93 1.93 7.23
C PHE A 228 15.73 0.51 6.68
N ARG A 229 15.98 0.29 5.39
CA ARG A 229 15.79 -1.02 4.74
C ARG A 229 16.65 -2.10 5.41
N ALA A 230 17.95 -1.84 5.57
CA ALA A 230 18.87 -2.80 6.17
C ALA A 230 18.50 -3.13 7.62
N GLY A 231 18.09 -2.12 8.40
CA GLY A 231 17.64 -2.33 9.78
C GLY A 231 16.39 -3.21 9.86
N VAL A 232 15.39 -2.95 9.01
CA VAL A 232 14.14 -3.74 9.00
C VAL A 232 14.39 -5.18 8.52
N GLU A 233 15.23 -5.38 7.50
CA GLU A 233 15.58 -6.73 7.01
C GLU A 233 16.27 -7.57 8.11
N GLN A 234 17.07 -6.96 8.96
CA GLN A 234 17.77 -7.62 10.08
C GLN A 234 16.90 -7.78 11.34
N ALA A 235 15.71 -7.18 11.40
CA ALA A 235 14.88 -7.18 12.60
C ALA A 235 14.32 -8.57 12.97
N ALA A 236 14.33 -9.53 12.02
CA ALA A 236 13.96 -10.92 12.26
C ALA A 236 15.16 -11.87 12.45
N ASP A 237 16.39 -11.36 12.44
CA ASP A 237 17.59 -12.20 12.57
C ASP A 237 17.60 -12.95 13.90
N GLY A 238 17.69 -14.28 13.83
CA GLY A 238 17.66 -15.17 14.99
C GLY A 238 16.27 -15.47 15.54
N LEU A 239 15.18 -14.94 14.94
CA LEU A 239 13.81 -15.25 15.31
C LEU A 239 13.27 -16.40 14.46
N GLN A 240 12.71 -17.42 15.11
CA GLN A 240 12.14 -18.58 14.41
C GLN A 240 10.65 -18.39 14.14
N GLY A 241 10.21 -18.78 12.94
CA GLY A 241 8.80 -18.72 12.53
C GLY A 241 8.28 -17.31 12.24
N VAL A 242 9.18 -16.34 12.06
CA VAL A 242 8.84 -14.95 11.72
C VAL A 242 9.49 -14.62 10.39
N ARG A 243 8.72 -14.01 9.49
CA ARG A 243 9.20 -13.53 8.20
C ARG A 243 8.82 -12.07 8.02
N ILE A 244 9.79 -11.23 7.68
CA ILE A 244 9.56 -9.81 7.37
C ILE A 244 9.65 -9.65 5.86
N GLU A 245 8.65 -9.00 5.26
CA GLU A 245 8.70 -8.52 3.89
C GLU A 245 8.82 -7.01 3.90
N VAL A 246 9.81 -6.50 3.17
CA VAL A 246 10.01 -5.07 2.93
C VAL A 246 9.80 -4.81 1.44
N THR A 247 8.99 -3.80 1.12
CA THR A 247 8.66 -3.42 -0.25
C THR A 247 8.88 -1.92 -0.43
N GLY A 248 9.34 -1.53 -1.61
CA GLY A 248 9.66 -0.14 -1.96
C GLY A 248 11.09 0.02 -2.48
N PRO A 249 11.56 1.25 -2.66
CA PRO A 249 10.85 2.50 -2.34
C PRO A 249 9.69 2.76 -3.33
N TRP A 250 8.53 3.15 -2.81
CA TRP A 250 7.35 3.50 -3.60
C TRP A 250 7.08 5.00 -3.56
N ALA A 251 6.26 5.48 -4.51
CA ALA A 251 5.58 6.76 -4.36
C ALA A 251 4.70 6.74 -3.08
N PRO A 252 4.52 7.88 -2.39
CA PRO A 252 3.92 7.94 -1.05
C PRO A 252 2.38 7.84 -1.03
N TYR A 253 1.82 6.73 -1.52
CA TYR A 253 0.38 6.49 -1.60
C TYR A 253 -0.34 6.65 -0.26
N SER A 254 0.21 6.08 0.82
CA SER A 254 -0.42 6.08 2.14
C SER A 254 -0.33 7.43 2.85
N PHE A 255 0.46 8.36 2.31
CA PHE A 255 0.68 9.69 2.89
C PHE A 255 0.17 10.82 1.98
N ALA A 256 -0.34 10.48 0.79
CA ALA A 256 -0.78 11.44 -0.22
C ALA A 256 -2.02 12.23 0.22
N MET A 257 -3.01 11.54 0.82
CA MET A 257 -4.25 12.14 1.31
C MET A 257 -4.52 11.68 2.75
N PRO A 258 -5.09 12.54 3.61
CA PRO A 258 -5.55 12.09 4.91
C PRO A 258 -6.58 10.95 4.74
N PRO A 259 -6.63 9.97 5.66
CA PRO A 259 -7.66 8.94 5.62
C PRO A 259 -9.02 9.62 5.53
N ALA A 260 -9.88 9.18 4.60
CA ALA A 260 -11.26 9.62 4.60
C ALA A 260 -11.84 9.30 5.98
N GLU A 261 -12.38 10.31 6.68
CA GLU A 261 -13.15 10.06 7.89
C GLU A 261 -14.22 9.05 7.51
N THR A 262 -14.09 7.83 8.03
CA THR A 262 -15.14 6.82 7.91
C THR A 262 -16.36 7.42 8.57
N ASP A 263 -17.36 7.73 7.76
CA ASP A 263 -18.67 8.20 8.20
C ASP A 263 -19.35 7.05 8.98
N ASP A 264 -18.94 6.89 10.24
CA ASP A 264 -19.57 6.03 11.22
C ASP A 264 -20.68 6.84 11.92
N ALA A 265 -21.52 7.49 11.11
CA ALA A 265 -22.82 8.03 11.51
C ALA A 265 -23.93 7.01 11.17
N SER A 266 -23.73 5.77 11.61
CA SER A 266 -24.78 4.76 11.75
C SER A 266 -25.13 4.54 13.22
N THR A 267 -25.34 5.61 13.98
CA THR A 267 -26.19 5.53 15.18
C THR A 267 -27.64 5.62 14.76
N GLY A 268 -28.18 4.50 14.30
CA GLY A 268 -29.62 4.29 14.24
C GLY A 268 -30.23 4.41 15.65
N PRO A 269 -31.42 4.99 15.81
CA PRO A 269 -32.03 5.14 17.12
C PRO A 269 -32.46 3.76 17.65
N ARG A 270 -31.97 3.41 18.84
CA ARG A 270 -32.47 2.26 19.62
C ARG A 270 -33.71 2.69 20.43
N PRO A 271 -34.62 1.74 20.72
CA PRO A 271 -36.07 1.94 20.87
C PRO A 271 -36.50 2.75 22.11
#